data_AF-A0A4U0U962-F1
#
_entry.id   AF-A0A4U0U962-F1
#
_cell.length_a   1.000
_cell.length_b   1.000
_cell.length_c   1.000
_cell.angle_alpha   90.00
_cell.angle_beta   90.00
_cell.angle_gamma   90.00
#
_symmetry.space_group_name_H-M   'P 1'
#
loop_
_entity.id
_entity.type
_entity.pdbx_description
1 polymer ?
#
loop_
_entity_poly.entity_id
_entity_poly.type
_entity_poly.pdbx_seq_one_letter_code
_entity_poly.pdbx_strand_id
1 'polypeptide(L)'
;MVGVPSRAALLRSLGQSLSAQQDVFGPDGRPGNVVDHVLRHSRDNKADLHDFWDTLQQLLIPIWPKDRTLVAGQPVGDAWPLRTLERQADPQDPTANIQPFHKLSQWLTYSLLVPFERILGVQWLNADSLTALAEYRNGGLFVDLGALTLKPEALERGRKASGHDLPLFDANDDVIVEWRAMTVALCDMVHEKVLKRIPDEHLTIAQVLEAGTWKSGRELAAQKRPETKSSPILIKSDGTLF
;
A
#
# COMPACT_ATOMS: atom_id res chain seq x y z
N MET A 1 17.26 6.85 18.48
CA MET A 1 16.00 6.77 17.72
C MET A 1 16.20 5.77 16.58
N VAL A 2 15.50 4.63 16.60
CA VAL A 2 15.65 3.57 15.58
C VAL A 2 15.14 4.09 14.21
N GLY A 3 15.79 3.69 13.12
CA GLY A 3 15.38 3.98 11.74
C GLY A 3 15.69 5.39 11.20
N VAL A 4 16.38 6.25 11.97
CA VAL A 4 16.77 7.61 11.49
C VAL A 4 17.68 7.57 10.26
N PRO A 5 18.75 6.75 10.21
CA PRO A 5 19.62 6.69 9.04
C PRO A 5 18.87 6.29 7.76
N SER A 6 17.98 5.28 7.85
CA SER A 6 17.17 4.80 6.73
C SER A 6 16.21 5.88 6.24
N ARG A 7 15.50 6.58 7.14
CA ARG A 7 14.61 7.70 6.76
C ARG A 7 15.38 8.86 6.13
N ALA A 8 16.56 9.21 6.65
CA ALA A 8 17.39 10.26 6.07
C ALA A 8 17.90 9.88 4.67
N ALA A 9 18.22 8.60 4.45
CA ALA A 9 18.57 8.09 3.13
C ALA A 9 17.39 8.20 2.15
N LEU A 10 16.18 7.76 2.56
CA LEU A 10 14.96 7.89 1.76
C LEU A 10 14.69 9.35 1.35
N LEU A 11 14.82 10.31 2.28
CA LEU A 11 14.63 11.73 1.98
C LEU A 11 15.67 12.26 0.98
N ARG A 12 16.94 11.84 1.08
CA ARG A 12 17.97 12.20 0.09
C ARG A 12 17.65 11.61 -1.28
N SER A 13 17.22 10.36 -1.35
CA SER A 13 16.82 9.71 -2.60
C SER A 13 15.58 10.36 -3.21
N LEU A 14 14.62 10.80 -2.40
CA LEU A 14 13.47 11.59 -2.87
C LEU A 14 13.93 12.91 -3.49
N GLY A 15 14.83 13.65 -2.82
CA GLY A 15 15.40 14.88 -3.36
C GLY A 15 16.09 14.66 -4.72
N GLN A 16 16.86 13.58 -4.86
CA GLN A 16 17.50 13.20 -6.12
C GLN A 16 16.47 12.86 -7.22
N SER A 17 15.41 12.12 -6.88
CA SER A 17 14.36 11.74 -7.83
C SER A 17 13.59 12.97 -8.33
N LEU A 18 13.24 13.90 -7.43
CA LEU A 18 12.62 15.18 -7.78
C LEU A 18 13.49 16.01 -8.73
N SER A 19 14.79 16.14 -8.45
CA SER A 19 15.71 16.89 -9.31
C SER A 19 15.96 16.24 -10.68
N ALA A 20 15.74 14.92 -10.81
CA ALA A 20 15.91 14.19 -12.06
C ALA A 20 14.72 14.37 -13.03
N GLN A 21 13.54 14.70 -12.51
CA GLN A 21 12.28 14.81 -13.27
C GLN A 21 11.88 16.28 -13.45
N GLN A 22 12.72 17.05 -14.16
CA GLN A 22 12.58 18.50 -14.30
C GLN A 22 11.35 18.93 -15.12
N ASP A 23 10.85 18.06 -15.99
CA ASP A 23 9.63 18.26 -16.77
C ASP A 23 8.37 18.33 -15.90
N VAL A 24 8.38 17.60 -14.78
CA VAL A 24 7.31 17.59 -13.77
C VAL A 24 7.62 18.57 -12.62
N PHE A 25 8.80 18.47 -12.02
CA PHE A 25 9.13 19.15 -10.76
C PHE A 25 9.97 20.43 -10.93
N GLY A 26 10.30 20.80 -12.16
CA GLY A 26 11.10 21.99 -12.48
C GLY A 26 12.57 21.87 -12.06
N PRO A 27 13.39 22.90 -12.36
CA PRO A 27 14.84 22.89 -12.09
C PRO A 27 15.17 22.80 -10.60
N ASP A 28 14.29 23.29 -9.73
CA ASP A 28 14.46 23.25 -8.28
C ASP A 28 13.95 21.94 -7.63
N GLY A 29 13.35 21.03 -8.42
CA GLY A 29 12.78 19.78 -7.91
C GLY A 29 11.66 20.00 -6.89
N ARG A 30 10.78 20.98 -7.10
CA ARG A 30 9.72 21.35 -6.15
C ARG A 30 8.56 20.35 -6.24
N PRO A 31 8.20 19.63 -5.16
CA PRO A 31 7.10 18.67 -5.19
C PRO A 31 5.76 19.30 -5.60
N GLY A 32 5.51 20.55 -5.21
CA GLY A 32 4.28 21.27 -5.53
C GLY A 32 4.03 21.48 -7.02
N ASN A 33 5.07 21.43 -7.86
CA ASN A 33 4.94 21.58 -9.31
C ASN A 33 4.19 20.40 -9.95
N VAL A 34 3.98 19.30 -9.21
CA VAL A 34 3.06 18.23 -9.63
C VAL A 34 1.64 18.74 -9.84
N VAL A 35 1.22 19.79 -9.11
CA VAL A 35 -0.08 20.43 -9.29
C VAL A 35 -0.16 21.06 -10.67
N ASP A 36 0.83 21.86 -11.04
CA ASP A 36 0.90 22.50 -12.35
C ASP A 36 1.03 21.45 -13.48
N HIS A 37 1.75 20.36 -13.23
CA HIS A 37 1.84 19.25 -14.17
C HIS A 37 0.48 18.60 -14.41
N VAL A 38 -0.26 18.23 -13.36
CA VAL A 38 -1.60 17.62 -13.48
C VAL A 38 -2.58 18.59 -14.17
N LEU A 39 -2.60 19.86 -13.78
CA LEU A 39 -3.52 20.84 -14.36
C LEU A 39 -3.25 21.09 -15.85
N ARG A 40 -1.97 21.09 -16.29
CA ARG A 40 -1.61 21.21 -17.71
C ARG A 40 -2.09 20.04 -18.58
N HIS A 41 -2.21 18.85 -18.00
CA HIS A 41 -2.66 17.65 -18.72
C HIS A 41 -4.16 17.39 -18.53
N SER A 42 -4.81 18.11 -17.62
CA SER A 42 -6.26 18.05 -17.42
C SER A 42 -7.04 18.71 -18.56
N ARG A 43 -8.26 18.23 -18.83
CA ARG A 43 -9.20 18.83 -19.79
C ARG A 43 -10.52 19.09 -19.09
N ASP A 44 -11.09 20.29 -19.24
CA ASP A 44 -12.35 20.68 -18.58
C ASP A 44 -12.38 20.40 -17.07
N ASN A 45 -11.26 20.70 -16.38
CA ASN A 45 -11.03 20.36 -14.95
C ASN A 45 -11.12 18.87 -14.63
N LYS A 46 -10.87 17.98 -15.59
CA LYS A 46 -10.79 16.54 -15.40
C LYS A 46 -9.37 16.05 -15.56
N ALA A 47 -8.83 15.41 -14.53
CA ALA A 47 -7.51 14.79 -14.54
C ALA A 47 -7.65 13.26 -14.54
N ASP A 48 -6.76 12.57 -15.25
CA ASP A 48 -6.73 11.11 -15.25
C ASP A 48 -5.90 10.59 -14.07
N LEU A 49 -6.48 9.68 -13.28
CA LEU A 49 -5.75 9.04 -12.20
C LEU A 49 -4.56 8.24 -12.71
N HIS A 50 -4.66 7.58 -13.87
CA HIS A 50 -3.58 6.73 -14.39
C HIS A 50 -2.33 7.55 -14.70
N ASP A 51 -2.49 8.72 -15.35
CA ASP A 51 -1.38 9.64 -15.62
C ASP A 51 -0.74 10.16 -14.32
N PHE A 52 -1.57 10.46 -13.31
CA PHE A 52 -1.08 10.92 -12.01
C PHE A 52 -0.37 9.81 -11.23
N TRP A 53 -0.89 8.58 -11.29
CA TRP A 53 -0.29 7.40 -10.71
C TRP A 53 1.08 7.12 -11.34
N ASP A 54 1.18 7.18 -12.66
CA ASP A 54 2.44 6.99 -13.38
C ASP A 54 3.46 8.06 -12.97
N THR A 55 3.03 9.32 -12.85
CA THR A 55 3.87 10.42 -12.34
C THR A 55 4.40 10.12 -10.93
N LEU A 56 3.53 9.66 -10.02
CA LEU A 56 3.93 9.31 -8.66
C LEU A 56 4.83 8.08 -8.61
N GLN A 57 4.61 7.07 -9.44
CA GLN A 57 5.42 5.85 -9.47
C GLN A 57 6.81 6.13 -10.07
N GLN A 58 6.91 6.94 -11.13
CA GLN A 58 8.19 7.41 -11.66
C GLN A 58 8.96 8.22 -10.61
N LEU A 59 8.29 9.03 -9.80
CA LEU A 59 8.88 9.74 -8.68
C LEU A 59 9.37 8.81 -7.56
N LEU A 60 8.53 7.87 -7.14
CA LEU A 60 8.71 7.16 -5.87
C LEU A 60 9.42 5.81 -6.00
N ILE A 61 9.30 5.08 -7.12
CA ILE A 61 10.01 3.80 -7.29
C ILE A 61 11.52 3.94 -7.04
N PRO A 62 12.21 4.96 -7.58
CA PRO A 62 13.65 5.13 -7.38
C PRO A 62 14.08 5.42 -5.93
N ILE A 63 13.16 5.85 -5.06
CA ILE A 63 13.51 6.23 -3.68
C ILE A 63 13.59 5.01 -2.76
N TRP A 64 12.92 3.92 -3.12
CA TRP A 64 12.85 2.73 -2.29
C TRP A 64 14.18 1.96 -2.31
N PRO A 65 14.48 1.18 -1.25
CA PRO A 65 15.63 0.30 -1.23
C PRO A 65 15.73 -0.58 -2.49
N LYS A 66 16.94 -0.73 -3.03
CA LYS A 66 17.20 -1.50 -4.27
C LYS A 66 17.23 -3.02 -4.07
N ASP A 67 17.10 -3.48 -2.84
CA ASP A 67 17.01 -4.91 -2.47
C ASP A 67 15.58 -5.47 -2.63
N ARG A 68 14.65 -4.66 -3.16
CA ARG A 68 13.30 -5.08 -3.55
C ARG A 68 13.31 -5.93 -4.81
N THR A 69 12.16 -6.53 -5.11
CA THR A 69 11.91 -7.32 -6.31
C THR A 69 12.37 -6.58 -7.56
N LEU A 70 13.10 -7.29 -8.42
CA LEU A 70 13.62 -6.77 -9.68
C LEU A 70 12.87 -7.41 -10.85
N VAL A 71 12.44 -6.58 -11.80
CA VAL A 71 11.91 -7.01 -13.10
C VAL A 71 12.82 -6.44 -14.18
N ALA A 72 13.37 -7.31 -15.04
CA ALA A 72 14.36 -6.92 -16.05
C ALA A 72 15.54 -6.08 -15.47
N GLY A 73 15.97 -6.40 -14.25
CA GLY A 73 17.05 -5.70 -13.55
C GLY A 73 16.66 -4.35 -12.92
N GLN A 74 15.38 -3.95 -12.99
CA GLN A 74 14.88 -2.72 -12.39
C GLN A 74 14.04 -3.01 -11.14
N PRO A 75 14.26 -2.28 -10.03
CA PRO A 75 13.42 -2.41 -8.85
C PRO A 75 12.00 -1.93 -9.14
N VAL A 76 11.01 -2.71 -8.70
CA VAL A 76 9.58 -2.39 -8.88
C VAL A 76 8.90 -1.98 -7.57
N GLY A 77 9.67 -1.61 -6.55
CA GLY A 77 9.13 -1.08 -5.29
C GLY A 77 8.42 -2.13 -4.42
N ASP A 78 7.23 -1.80 -3.92
CA ASP A 78 6.43 -2.68 -3.05
C ASP A 78 5.58 -3.65 -3.88
N ALA A 79 6.28 -4.60 -4.48
CA ALA A 79 5.72 -5.72 -5.22
C ALA A 79 6.59 -6.95 -4.95
N TRP A 80 6.00 -8.11 -4.70
CA TRP A 80 6.73 -9.27 -4.14
C TRP A 80 6.35 -10.57 -4.84
N PRO A 81 7.30 -11.50 -5.05
CA PRO A 81 6.97 -12.84 -5.52
C PRO A 81 6.01 -13.55 -4.55
N LEU A 82 5.05 -14.28 -5.10
CA LEU A 82 4.05 -15.05 -4.37
C LEU A 82 3.90 -16.44 -5.01
N ARG A 83 4.18 -17.50 -4.23
CA ARG A 83 4.18 -18.88 -4.72
C ARG A 83 2.80 -19.35 -5.20
N THR A 84 1.73 -18.84 -4.59
CA THR A 84 0.37 -19.17 -5.02
C THR A 84 0.10 -18.69 -6.45
N LEU A 85 0.65 -17.54 -6.84
CA LEU A 85 0.57 -17.02 -8.21
C LEU A 85 1.49 -17.79 -9.16
N GLU A 86 2.70 -18.15 -8.72
CA GLU A 86 3.65 -18.96 -9.51
C GLU A 86 3.04 -20.27 -10.04
N ARG A 87 2.19 -20.91 -9.23
CA ARG A 87 1.50 -22.16 -9.64
C ARG A 87 0.50 -21.99 -10.79
N GLN A 88 0.05 -20.76 -11.02
CA GLN A 88 -0.94 -20.40 -12.05
C GLN A 88 -0.32 -19.55 -13.15
N ALA A 89 0.94 -19.12 -12.97
CA ALA A 89 1.64 -18.22 -13.87
C ALA A 89 1.95 -18.88 -15.22
N ASP A 90 1.89 -18.09 -16.29
CA ASP A 90 2.53 -18.45 -17.55
C ASP A 90 4.06 -18.45 -17.32
N PRO A 91 4.76 -19.58 -17.53
CA PRO A 91 6.21 -19.63 -17.38
C PRO A 91 6.98 -18.65 -18.28
N GLN A 92 6.35 -18.11 -19.33
CA GLN A 92 6.94 -17.11 -20.22
C GLN A 92 6.81 -15.67 -19.71
N ASP A 93 5.94 -15.42 -18.71
CA ASP A 93 5.79 -14.11 -18.11
C ASP A 93 6.60 -14.03 -16.80
N PRO A 94 7.75 -13.34 -16.78
CA PRO A 94 8.60 -13.22 -15.60
C PRO A 94 7.96 -12.39 -14.47
N THR A 95 6.79 -11.79 -14.69
CA THR A 95 6.06 -10.98 -13.72
C THR A 95 4.81 -11.66 -13.19
N ALA A 96 4.40 -12.80 -13.77
CA ALA A 96 3.13 -13.44 -13.45
C ALA A 96 3.03 -13.99 -12.01
N ASN A 97 4.16 -14.16 -11.31
CA ASN A 97 4.19 -14.53 -9.90
C ASN A 97 4.38 -13.35 -8.94
N ILE A 98 4.41 -12.10 -9.44
CA ILE A 98 4.62 -10.91 -8.62
C ILE A 98 3.28 -10.31 -8.22
N GLN A 99 3.06 -10.15 -6.92
CA GLN A 99 1.93 -9.43 -6.38
C GLN A 99 2.32 -7.96 -6.10
N PRO A 100 1.78 -6.98 -6.85
CA PRO A 100 2.00 -5.57 -6.56
C PRO A 100 1.10 -5.08 -5.43
N PHE A 101 1.63 -4.16 -4.61
CA PHE A 101 0.87 -3.46 -3.57
C PHE A 101 1.02 -1.95 -3.64
N HIS A 102 2.25 -1.44 -3.78
CA HIS A 102 2.56 0.00 -3.82
C HIS A 102 1.81 0.80 -2.74
N LYS A 103 1.65 0.22 -1.55
CA LYS A 103 0.66 0.65 -0.55
C LYS A 103 0.87 2.09 -0.11
N LEU A 104 2.12 2.53 0.01
CA LEU A 104 2.45 3.91 0.40
C LEU A 104 2.22 4.91 -0.74
N SER A 105 2.54 4.54 -1.99
CA SER A 105 2.20 5.36 -3.16
C SER A 105 0.69 5.53 -3.27
N GLN A 106 -0.07 4.46 -3.04
CA GLN A 106 -1.54 4.47 -3.08
C GLN A 106 -2.15 5.32 -1.97
N TRP A 107 -1.63 5.21 -0.74
CA TRP A 107 -2.05 6.08 0.35
C TRP A 107 -1.72 7.56 0.06
N LEU A 108 -0.53 7.85 -0.47
CA LEU A 108 -0.19 9.21 -0.89
C LEU A 108 -1.16 9.71 -1.97
N THR A 109 -1.48 8.87 -2.95
CA THR A 109 -2.43 9.18 -4.02
C THR A 109 -3.77 9.57 -3.44
N TYR A 110 -4.39 8.74 -2.59
CA TYR A 110 -5.63 9.08 -1.89
C TYR A 110 -5.56 10.43 -1.16
N SER A 111 -4.43 10.70 -0.48
CA SER A 111 -4.23 11.96 0.25
C SER A 111 -4.15 13.17 -0.68
N LEU A 112 -3.53 13.01 -1.85
CA LEU A 112 -3.35 14.08 -2.83
C LEU A 112 -4.61 14.32 -3.67
N LEU A 113 -5.46 13.32 -3.94
CA LEU A 113 -6.71 13.56 -4.68
C LEU A 113 -7.61 14.60 -3.97
N VAL A 114 -7.64 14.57 -2.63
CA VAL A 114 -8.51 15.43 -1.80
C VAL A 114 -8.32 16.93 -2.05
N PRO A 115 -7.10 17.52 -2.01
CA PRO A 115 -6.93 18.94 -2.32
C PRO A 115 -7.24 19.27 -3.79
N PHE A 116 -6.96 18.40 -4.75
CA PHE A 116 -7.35 18.63 -6.14
C PHE A 116 -8.88 18.74 -6.28
N GLU A 117 -9.63 17.85 -5.63
CA GLU A 117 -11.10 17.87 -5.65
C GLU A 117 -11.66 19.08 -4.89
N ARG A 118 -11.25 19.24 -3.62
CA ARG A 118 -11.90 20.18 -2.69
C ARG A 118 -11.47 21.63 -2.86
N ILE A 119 -10.25 21.86 -3.32
CA ILE A 119 -9.67 23.21 -3.43
C ILE A 119 -9.65 23.67 -4.88
N LEU A 120 -9.23 22.79 -5.79
CA LEU A 120 -9.05 23.14 -7.21
C LEU A 120 -10.26 22.78 -8.08
N GLY A 121 -11.25 22.06 -7.54
CA GLY A 121 -12.46 21.67 -8.28
C GLY A 121 -12.17 20.65 -9.39
N VAL A 122 -11.05 19.93 -9.30
CA VAL A 122 -10.68 18.89 -10.27
C VAL A 122 -11.50 17.63 -10.04
N GLN A 123 -12.04 17.08 -11.12
CA GLN A 123 -12.68 15.76 -11.12
C GLN A 123 -11.67 14.71 -11.58
N TRP A 124 -11.61 13.58 -10.86
CA TRP A 124 -10.72 12.47 -11.22
C TRP A 124 -11.43 11.46 -12.09
N LEU A 125 -10.88 11.20 -13.27
CA LEU A 125 -11.24 10.07 -14.11
C LEU A 125 -10.55 8.81 -13.57
N ASN A 126 -11.21 7.66 -13.73
CA ASN A 126 -10.68 6.35 -13.34
C ASN A 126 -10.31 6.21 -11.86
N ALA A 127 -10.87 7.06 -10.98
CA ALA A 127 -10.59 7.04 -9.54
C ALA A 127 -10.91 5.68 -8.87
N ASP A 128 -11.82 4.92 -9.46
CA ASP A 128 -12.21 3.56 -9.10
C ASP A 128 -11.11 2.50 -9.37
N SER A 129 -10.03 2.87 -10.06
CA SER A 129 -8.86 2.01 -10.22
C SER A 129 -8.03 1.88 -8.93
N LEU A 130 -8.21 2.77 -7.96
CA LEU A 130 -7.58 2.61 -6.65
C LEU A 130 -8.30 1.52 -5.86
N THR A 131 -7.50 0.64 -5.26
CA THR A 131 -7.96 -0.49 -4.45
C THR A 131 -7.84 -0.20 -2.95
N ALA A 132 -8.16 -1.21 -2.13
CA ALA A 132 -7.84 -1.19 -0.71
C ALA A 132 -6.33 -1.12 -0.41
N LEU A 133 -5.99 -0.69 0.82
CA LEU A 133 -4.60 -0.66 1.28
C LEU A 133 -4.22 -1.98 1.97
N ALA A 134 -3.17 -2.63 1.48
CA ALA A 134 -2.52 -3.82 2.05
C ALA A 134 -1.77 -3.54 3.36
N GLU A 135 -2.44 -2.87 4.29
CA GLU A 135 -1.93 -2.39 5.57
C GLU A 135 -2.24 -3.38 6.69
N TYR A 136 -1.30 -3.57 7.62
CA TYR A 136 -1.35 -4.66 8.60
C TYR A 136 -2.48 -4.53 9.65
N ARG A 137 -3.04 -3.33 9.87
CA ARG A 137 -4.25 -3.13 10.71
C ARG A 137 -5.49 -3.57 9.97
N ASN A 138 -5.60 -3.25 8.68
CA ASN A 138 -6.67 -3.78 7.83
C ASN A 138 -6.60 -5.31 7.80
N GLY A 139 -5.41 -5.86 7.54
CA GLY A 139 -5.21 -7.30 7.52
C GLY A 139 -5.43 -7.95 8.89
N GLY A 140 -5.04 -7.26 9.95
CA GLY A 140 -5.13 -7.75 11.33
C GLY A 140 -6.57 -7.90 11.78
N LEU A 141 -7.45 -6.99 11.34
CA LEU A 141 -8.88 -7.08 11.56
C LEU A 141 -9.45 -8.42 11.10
N PHE A 142 -9.11 -8.87 9.88
CA PHE A 142 -9.65 -10.11 9.32
C PHE A 142 -9.16 -11.35 10.06
N VAL A 143 -7.94 -11.32 10.60
CA VAL A 143 -7.42 -12.41 11.43
C VAL A 143 -8.08 -12.38 12.82
N ASP A 144 -8.20 -11.20 13.43
CA ASP A 144 -8.78 -11.07 14.76
C ASP A 144 -10.29 -11.36 14.79
N LEU A 145 -11.01 -11.12 13.70
CA LEU A 145 -12.42 -11.50 13.56
C LEU A 145 -12.63 -12.94 13.07
N GLY A 146 -11.55 -13.68 12.77
CA GLY A 146 -11.61 -15.07 12.33
C GLY A 146 -12.01 -15.29 10.87
N ALA A 147 -12.01 -14.24 10.04
CA ALA A 147 -12.19 -14.35 8.60
C ALA A 147 -10.95 -14.96 7.91
N LEU A 148 -9.77 -14.75 8.48
CA LEU A 148 -8.51 -15.38 8.08
C LEU A 148 -7.89 -16.11 9.28
N THR A 149 -7.27 -17.25 9.01
CA THR A 149 -6.46 -17.99 9.98
C THR A 149 -5.18 -18.46 9.30
N LEU A 150 -4.06 -18.39 10.02
CA LEU A 150 -2.82 -18.99 9.54
C LEU A 150 -2.96 -20.51 9.46
N LYS A 151 -2.34 -21.10 8.43
CA LYS A 151 -2.16 -22.55 8.37
C LYS A 151 -1.33 -23.01 9.58
N PRO A 152 -1.61 -24.20 10.16
CA PRO A 152 -0.93 -24.66 11.38
C PRO A 152 0.60 -24.61 11.31
N GLU A 153 1.18 -24.99 10.18
CA GLU A 153 2.62 -24.98 9.94
C GLU A 153 3.21 -23.56 9.87
N ALA A 154 2.46 -22.60 9.32
CA ALA A 154 2.87 -21.21 9.30
C ALA A 154 2.84 -20.61 10.71
N LEU A 155 1.77 -20.88 11.46
CA LEU A 155 1.63 -20.43 12.84
C LEU A 155 2.79 -20.93 13.73
N GLU A 156 3.09 -22.22 13.67
CA GLU A 156 4.18 -22.83 14.44
C GLU A 156 5.54 -22.21 14.07
N ARG A 157 5.82 -22.11 12.76
CA ARG A 157 7.07 -21.50 12.26
C ARG A 157 7.22 -20.04 12.73
N GLY A 158 6.16 -19.25 12.61
CA GLY A 158 6.18 -17.84 13.02
C GLY A 158 6.35 -17.66 14.52
N ARG A 159 5.70 -18.49 15.34
CA ARG A 159 5.85 -18.45 16.80
C ARG A 159 7.27 -18.78 17.23
N LYS A 160 7.84 -19.85 16.67
CA LYS A 160 9.25 -20.21 16.89
C LYS A 160 10.20 -19.07 16.53
N ALA A 161 9.95 -18.35 15.43
CA ALA A 161 10.76 -17.21 15.02
C ALA A 161 10.62 -16.01 15.97
N SER A 162 9.43 -15.77 16.51
CA SER A 162 9.17 -14.66 17.44
C SER A 162 9.69 -14.91 18.86
N GLY A 163 9.75 -16.17 19.30
CA GLY A 163 9.97 -16.54 20.70
C GLY A 163 8.77 -16.27 21.64
N HIS A 164 7.62 -15.91 21.08
CA HIS A 164 6.40 -15.52 21.80
C HIS A 164 5.14 -16.11 21.13
N ASP A 165 3.96 -15.77 21.67
CA ASP A 165 2.67 -16.29 21.19
C ASP A 165 2.23 -15.77 19.82
N LEU A 166 2.75 -14.61 19.39
CA LEU A 166 2.40 -13.99 18.12
C LEU A 166 3.43 -14.35 17.04
N PRO A 167 3.00 -14.86 15.87
CA PRO A 167 3.92 -15.26 14.83
C PRO A 167 4.62 -14.05 14.19
N LEU A 168 5.92 -14.19 13.90
CA LEU A 168 6.76 -13.19 13.25
C LEU A 168 7.29 -13.70 11.90
N PHE A 169 7.21 -12.85 10.88
CA PHE A 169 7.74 -13.15 9.54
C PHE A 169 8.45 -11.93 8.94
N ASP A 170 9.35 -12.15 7.99
CA ASP A 170 9.92 -11.09 7.16
C ASP A 170 8.88 -10.54 6.17
N ALA A 171 9.05 -9.29 5.73
CA ALA A 171 8.10 -8.64 4.83
C ALA A 171 7.95 -9.33 3.46
N ASN A 172 8.98 -10.05 3.01
CA ASN A 172 9.01 -10.81 1.77
C ASN A 172 8.61 -12.28 1.96
N ASP A 173 8.22 -12.70 3.16
CA ASP A 173 7.73 -14.05 3.40
C ASP A 173 6.38 -14.25 2.71
N ASP A 174 6.22 -15.41 2.06
CA ASP A 174 5.01 -15.79 1.33
C ASP A 174 3.74 -15.63 2.19
N VAL A 175 3.81 -15.88 3.50
CA VAL A 175 2.70 -15.67 4.45
C VAL A 175 2.29 -14.21 4.52
N ILE A 176 3.25 -13.28 4.54
CA ILE A 176 2.97 -11.84 4.60
C ILE A 176 2.43 -11.36 3.25
N VAL A 177 3.02 -11.79 2.14
CA VAL A 177 2.57 -11.41 0.79
C VAL A 177 1.15 -11.92 0.54
N GLU A 178 0.85 -13.19 0.85
CA GLU A 178 -0.49 -13.78 0.71
C GLU A 178 -1.50 -13.07 1.62
N TRP A 179 -1.15 -12.80 2.89
CA TRP A 179 -2.02 -12.07 3.81
C TRP A 179 -2.31 -10.64 3.35
N ARG A 180 -1.32 -9.94 2.81
CA ARG A 180 -1.48 -8.60 2.23
C ARG A 180 -2.36 -8.62 0.99
N ALA A 181 -2.23 -9.60 0.11
CA ALA A 181 -3.11 -9.78 -1.04
C ALA A 181 -4.56 -10.04 -0.61
N MET A 182 -4.77 -10.95 0.34
CA MET A 182 -6.08 -11.23 0.91
C MET A 182 -6.68 -10.02 1.63
N THR A 183 -5.85 -9.18 2.25
CA THR A 183 -6.31 -7.94 2.89
C THR A 183 -6.97 -7.01 1.89
N VAL A 184 -6.35 -6.82 0.71
CA VAL A 184 -6.92 -5.96 -0.34
C VAL A 184 -8.25 -6.52 -0.81
N ALA A 185 -8.28 -7.79 -1.19
CA ALA A 185 -9.49 -8.46 -1.68
C ALA A 185 -10.65 -8.43 -0.65
N LEU A 186 -10.34 -8.69 0.63
CA LEU A 186 -11.36 -8.68 1.68
C LEU A 186 -11.86 -7.26 1.99
N CYS A 187 -11.01 -6.24 1.91
CA CYS A 187 -11.44 -4.86 2.05
C CYS A 187 -12.40 -4.44 0.92
N ASP A 188 -12.15 -4.85 -0.32
CA ASP A 188 -13.06 -4.60 -1.45
C ASP A 188 -14.42 -5.32 -1.21
N MET A 189 -14.38 -6.56 -0.74
CA MET A 189 -15.61 -7.28 -0.34
C MET A 189 -16.35 -6.60 0.83
N VAL A 190 -15.63 -6.03 1.80
CA VAL A 190 -16.24 -5.25 2.89
C VAL A 190 -16.90 -3.99 2.33
N HIS A 191 -16.23 -3.27 1.43
CA HIS A 191 -16.77 -2.07 0.79
C HIS A 191 -18.08 -2.36 0.07
N GLU A 192 -18.14 -3.41 -0.76
CA GLU A 192 -19.39 -3.82 -1.40
C GLU A 192 -20.50 -4.16 -0.39
N LYS A 193 -20.16 -4.87 0.70
CA LYS A 193 -21.14 -5.26 1.73
C LYS A 193 -21.66 -4.05 2.51
N VAL A 194 -20.79 -3.08 2.78
CA VAL A 194 -21.17 -1.82 3.42
C VAL A 194 -22.14 -1.06 2.52
N LEU A 195 -21.80 -0.86 1.24
CA LEU A 195 -22.68 -0.17 0.28
C LEU A 195 -24.05 -0.85 0.15
N LYS A 196 -24.09 -2.20 0.13
CA LYS A 196 -25.37 -2.95 0.14
C LYS A 196 -26.22 -2.71 1.39
N ARG A 197 -25.61 -2.30 2.51
CA ARG A 197 -26.32 -2.07 3.79
C ARG A 197 -26.79 -0.63 3.96
N ILE A 198 -26.13 0.31 3.29
CA ILE A 198 -26.44 1.75 3.27
C ILE A 198 -26.56 2.24 1.81
N PRO A 199 -27.55 1.76 1.04
CA PRO A 199 -27.62 2.00 -0.40
C PRO A 199 -27.83 3.47 -0.79
N ASP A 200 -28.33 4.29 0.13
CA ASP A 200 -28.56 5.73 -0.07
C ASP A 200 -27.28 6.56 0.12
N GLU A 201 -26.19 5.93 0.57
CA GLU A 201 -24.89 6.56 0.82
C GLU A 201 -23.86 6.09 -0.21
N HIS A 202 -23.08 7.02 -0.76
CA HIS A 202 -22.00 6.72 -1.70
C HIS A 202 -20.64 6.83 -1.02
N LEU A 203 -20.28 5.82 -0.23
CA LEU A 203 -18.96 5.74 0.38
C LEU A 203 -17.92 5.23 -0.63
N THR A 204 -16.79 5.92 -0.72
CA THR A 204 -15.62 5.44 -1.46
C THR A 204 -14.86 4.39 -0.65
N ILE A 205 -14.06 3.55 -1.33
CA ILE A 205 -13.19 2.58 -0.65
C ILE A 205 -12.28 3.28 0.38
N ALA A 206 -11.73 4.45 0.04
CA ALA A 206 -10.90 5.24 0.95
C ALA A 206 -11.60 5.61 2.26
N GLN A 207 -12.89 5.99 2.19
CA GLN A 207 -13.70 6.28 3.38
C GLN A 207 -13.97 5.03 4.21
N VAL A 208 -14.25 3.89 3.56
CA VAL A 208 -14.43 2.60 4.24
C VAL A 208 -13.13 2.13 4.91
N LEU A 209 -11.97 2.39 4.30
CA LEU A 209 -10.68 2.08 4.92
C LEU A 209 -10.45 2.95 6.17
N GLU A 210 -10.50 4.27 6.04
CA GLU A 210 -10.15 5.22 7.10
C GLU A 210 -11.10 5.10 8.32
N ALA A 211 -12.41 5.13 8.07
CA ALA A 211 -13.41 5.11 9.14
C ALA A 211 -13.88 3.70 9.52
N GLY A 212 -13.62 2.70 8.68
CA GLY A 212 -14.06 1.31 8.88
C GLY A 212 -12.91 0.40 9.25
N THR A 213 -12.29 -0.27 8.26
CA THR A 213 -11.38 -1.39 8.51
C THR A 213 -10.14 -0.99 9.29
N TRP A 214 -9.54 0.17 9.00
CA TRP A 214 -8.30 0.61 9.64
C TRP A 214 -8.54 1.04 11.09
N LYS A 215 -9.59 1.84 11.33
CA LYS A 215 -10.01 2.23 12.69
C LYS A 215 -10.38 1.01 13.53
N SER A 216 -11.24 0.13 13.01
CA SER A 216 -11.68 -1.08 13.70
C SER A 216 -10.51 -2.02 14.00
N GLY A 217 -9.57 -2.18 13.05
CA GLY A 217 -8.38 -3.00 13.23
C GLY A 217 -7.46 -2.50 14.34
N ARG A 218 -7.33 -1.18 14.51
CA ARG A 218 -6.56 -0.59 15.63
C ARG A 218 -7.26 -0.75 16.97
N GLU A 219 -8.57 -0.51 17.01
CA GLU A 219 -9.36 -0.67 18.24
C GLU A 219 -9.32 -2.12 18.72
N LEU A 220 -9.53 -3.08 17.82
CA LEU A 220 -9.50 -4.51 18.13
C LEU A 220 -8.10 -4.97 18.54
N ALA A 221 -7.05 -4.48 17.87
CA ALA A 221 -5.67 -4.74 18.27
C ALA A 221 -5.38 -4.23 19.70
N ALA A 222 -5.88 -3.04 20.06
CA ALA A 222 -5.73 -2.51 21.41
C ALA A 222 -6.53 -3.29 22.47
N GLN A 223 -7.71 -3.81 22.12
CA GLN A 223 -8.51 -4.65 23.01
C GLN A 223 -7.85 -6.02 23.24
N LYS A 224 -7.37 -6.67 22.17
CA LYS A 224 -6.80 -8.02 22.24
C LYS A 224 -5.35 -8.05 22.72
N ARG A 225 -4.59 -6.99 22.48
CA ARG A 225 -3.16 -6.87 22.81
C ARG A 225 -2.90 -5.50 23.44
N PRO A 226 -3.40 -5.22 24.65
CA PRO A 226 -3.35 -3.88 25.25
C PRO A 226 -1.94 -3.32 25.43
N GLU A 227 -0.95 -4.19 25.66
CA GLU A 227 0.44 -3.80 25.88
C GLU A 227 1.13 -3.32 24.59
N THR A 228 1.02 -4.09 23.52
CA THR A 228 1.73 -3.83 22.27
C THR A 228 0.89 -3.09 21.24
N LYS A 229 -0.44 -3.23 21.35
CA LYS A 229 -1.43 -2.84 20.33
C LYS A 229 -1.03 -3.35 18.96
N SER A 230 -0.37 -4.51 18.84
CA SER A 230 0.15 -5.01 17.57
C SER A 230 -0.93 -5.70 16.73
N SER A 231 -0.64 -5.94 15.46
CA SER A 231 -1.41 -6.91 14.66
C SER A 231 -1.27 -8.33 15.24
N PRO A 232 -2.25 -9.23 15.00
CA PRO A 232 -2.12 -10.67 15.28
C PRO A 232 -0.94 -11.36 14.57
N ILE A 233 -0.43 -10.79 13.48
CA ILE A 233 0.74 -11.28 12.75
C ILE A 233 1.79 -10.16 12.76
N LEU A 234 2.98 -10.45 13.27
CA LEU A 234 4.09 -9.51 13.35
C LEU A 234 4.90 -9.55 12.05
N ILE A 235 5.28 -8.36 11.58
CA ILE A 235 6.19 -8.19 10.44
C ILE A 235 7.51 -7.66 10.99
N LYS A 236 8.62 -8.30 10.63
CA LYS A 236 9.95 -7.78 10.88
C LYS A 236 10.17 -6.57 9.97
N SER A 237 10.05 -5.37 10.52
CA SER A 237 10.22 -4.12 9.78
C SER A 237 11.56 -3.46 10.13
N ASP A 238 12.25 -2.98 9.10
CA ASP A 238 13.41 -2.10 9.18
C ASP A 238 13.03 -0.61 9.16
N GLY A 239 11.72 -0.31 9.18
CA GLY A 239 11.17 1.04 9.08
C GLY A 239 11.00 1.56 7.65
N THR A 240 11.15 0.71 6.62
CA THR A 240 10.88 1.04 5.21
C THR A 240 9.61 0.39 4.68
N LEU A 241 9.05 -0.57 5.41
CA LEU A 241 7.74 -1.17 5.17
C LEU A 241 6.85 -0.84 6.37
N PHE A 242 5.80 -0.04 6.12
CA PHE A 242 4.80 0.39 7.10
C PHE A 242 3.44 -0.19 6.76
#